data_AF-A0A5P6PHB7-F1
#
_entry.id   AF-A0A5P6PHB7-F1
#
_cell.length_a   1.000
_cell.length_b   1.000
_cell.length_c   1.000
_cell.angle_alpha   90.00
_cell.angle_beta   90.00
_cell.angle_gamma   90.00
#
_symmetry.space_group_name_H-M   'P 1'
#
loop_
_entity.id
_entity.type
_entity.pdbx_description
1 polymer ?
#
loop_
_entity_poly.entity_id
_entity_poly.type
_entity_poly.pdbx_seq_one_letter_code
_entity_poly.pdbx_strand_id
1 'polypeptide(L)'
;MERRSANHRNPGNHWLDHACPDKLSGFGTRDVGFFELCEKFDSIEIWVDPRPNDQLVLVWLLDLLRPYKEITTKLSLVQTDDQVANYAPESVAKWKLPAFRVTDNHFAMARRAWQAYRAETPESCFNLLMTDLMILPRLRSALIALLEELPDSVTGLGASEMDILDFVNDGHTDPKRVAEARWMRDVFDANDAGDALLELGAHPAPAVLLGDPAFDNEDRYFGRSEWKVTLTELGRSIFAREDDMWRHNQIYRWWGGTELTNEKLWRWDRESRSLVAP
;
A
#
# COMPACT_ATOMS: atom_id res chain seq x y z
N MET A 1 -16.52 7.84 -8.10
CA MET A 1 -17.06 8.90 -7.22
C MET A 1 -18.48 9.31 -7.60
N GLU A 2 -18.86 9.23 -8.88
CA GLU A 2 -20.21 9.49 -9.35
C GLU A 2 -21.22 8.45 -8.83
N ARG A 3 -22.52 8.73 -9.04
CA ARG A 3 -23.59 7.76 -8.76
C ARG A 3 -23.38 6.46 -9.54
N ARG A 4 -23.89 5.36 -8.99
CA ARG A 4 -23.88 4.08 -9.70
C ARG A 4 -24.63 4.19 -11.04
N SER A 5 -24.05 3.59 -12.06
CA SER A 5 -24.52 3.68 -13.46
C SER A 5 -24.10 2.44 -14.24
N ALA A 6 -24.46 2.36 -15.52
CA ALA A 6 -24.08 1.26 -16.41
C ALA A 6 -22.55 1.12 -16.63
N ASN A 7 -21.74 2.08 -16.17
CA ASN A 7 -20.28 2.01 -16.19
C ASN A 7 -19.70 1.25 -14.98
N HIS A 8 -20.52 1.00 -13.96
CA HIS A 8 -20.14 0.36 -12.70
C HIS A 8 -20.56 -1.13 -12.68
N ARG A 9 -20.18 -1.89 -13.71
CA ARG A 9 -20.66 -3.28 -13.91
C ARG A 9 -19.96 -4.32 -13.04
N ASN A 10 -18.69 -4.08 -12.68
CA ASN A 10 -17.90 -5.03 -11.91
C ASN A 10 -17.79 -4.57 -10.45
N PRO A 11 -17.76 -5.49 -9.47
CA PRO A 11 -17.43 -5.17 -8.09
C PRO A 11 -16.10 -4.42 -8.00
N GLY A 12 -16.06 -3.35 -7.21
CA GLY A 12 -14.91 -2.47 -7.04
C GLY A 12 -14.92 -1.23 -7.94
N ASN A 13 -15.79 -1.20 -8.97
CA ASN A 13 -15.89 -0.05 -9.85
C ASN A 13 -16.57 1.14 -9.17
N HIS A 14 -17.43 0.91 -8.18
CA HIS A 14 -18.12 1.96 -7.43
C HIS A 14 -17.53 2.10 -6.03
N TRP A 15 -17.46 3.35 -5.54
CA TRP A 15 -16.79 3.69 -4.28
C TRP A 15 -17.44 3.06 -3.02
N LEU A 16 -18.68 2.57 -3.15
CA LEU A 16 -19.40 1.83 -2.10
C LEU A 16 -19.33 0.31 -2.22
N ASP A 17 -18.65 -0.25 -3.23
CA ASP A 17 -18.66 -1.71 -3.45
C ASP A 17 -18.05 -2.51 -2.30
N HIS A 18 -17.16 -1.90 -1.53
CA HIS A 18 -16.53 -2.50 -0.34
C HIS A 18 -17.14 -1.98 0.97
N ALA A 19 -18.14 -1.10 0.92
CA ALA A 19 -18.83 -0.61 2.11
C ALA A 19 -19.83 -1.65 2.61
N CYS A 20 -19.82 -1.93 3.91
CA CYS A 20 -20.81 -2.80 4.54
C CYS A 20 -22.21 -2.18 4.37
N PRO A 21 -23.17 -2.86 3.69
CA PRO A 21 -24.44 -2.25 3.36
C PRO A 21 -25.29 -1.77 4.52
N ASP A 22 -25.22 -2.47 5.64
CA ASP A 22 -26.01 -2.16 6.83
C ASP A 22 -25.55 -0.85 7.47
N LYS A 23 -24.28 -0.46 7.28
CA LYS A 23 -23.72 0.80 7.79
C LYS A 23 -24.22 2.04 7.02
N LEU A 24 -24.89 1.86 5.89
CA LEU A 24 -25.48 2.95 5.10
C LEU A 24 -27.00 3.04 5.25
N SER A 25 -27.61 2.16 6.05
CA SER A 25 -29.04 2.13 6.31
C SER A 25 -29.48 3.40 7.06
N GLY A 26 -29.79 4.46 6.30
CA GLY A 26 -30.14 5.78 6.82
C GLY A 26 -29.65 6.95 5.96
N PHE A 27 -28.65 6.75 5.09
CA PHE A 27 -28.03 7.83 4.31
C PHE A 27 -28.47 7.88 2.83
N GLY A 28 -29.25 6.90 2.37
CA GLY A 28 -29.80 6.84 1.00
C GLY A 28 -29.61 5.48 0.34
N THR A 29 -29.70 5.44 -0.99
CA THR A 29 -29.48 4.24 -1.80
C THR A 29 -28.00 3.87 -1.87
N ARG A 30 -27.68 2.61 -2.23
CA ARG A 30 -26.31 2.14 -2.53
C ARG A 30 -25.70 2.76 -3.81
N ASP A 31 -26.41 3.72 -4.40
CA ASP A 31 -26.09 4.37 -5.66
C ASP A 31 -25.72 5.84 -5.48
N VAL A 32 -25.72 6.35 -4.24
CA VAL A 32 -25.35 7.73 -3.93
C VAL A 32 -23.90 7.99 -4.34
N GLY A 33 -23.67 9.13 -5.01
CA GLY A 33 -22.32 9.58 -5.35
C GLY A 33 -21.59 10.03 -4.08
N PHE A 34 -20.26 9.92 -4.07
CA PHE A 34 -19.46 10.34 -2.92
C PHE A 34 -19.65 11.84 -2.60
N PHE A 35 -19.54 12.68 -3.62
CA PHE A 35 -19.72 14.13 -3.49
C PHE A 35 -21.13 14.51 -3.03
N GLU A 36 -22.15 13.85 -3.60
CA GLU A 36 -23.55 14.04 -3.19
C GLU A 36 -23.76 13.64 -1.72
N LEU A 37 -23.12 12.56 -1.26
CA LEU A 37 -23.19 12.18 0.14
C LEU A 37 -22.56 13.26 1.03
N CYS A 38 -21.38 13.77 0.67
CA CYS A 38 -20.71 14.84 1.42
C CYS A 38 -21.54 16.12 1.53
N GLU A 39 -22.30 16.48 0.49
CA GLU A 39 -23.16 17.67 0.49
C GLU A 39 -24.23 17.64 1.59
N LYS A 40 -24.71 16.45 1.98
CA LYS A 40 -25.76 16.28 3.00
C LYS A 40 -25.34 16.61 4.42
N PHE A 41 -24.04 16.76 4.68
CA PHE A 41 -23.51 17.01 6.02
C PHE A 41 -22.97 18.42 6.15
N ASP A 42 -23.16 19.03 7.33
CA ASP A 42 -22.59 20.33 7.65
C ASP A 42 -21.10 20.24 8.06
N SER A 43 -20.66 19.06 8.47
CA SER A 43 -19.30 18.76 8.92
C SER A 43 -18.93 17.31 8.58
N ILE A 44 -17.68 17.08 8.19
CA ILE A 44 -17.17 15.76 7.81
C ILE A 44 -15.81 15.56 8.48
N GLU A 45 -15.68 14.49 9.27
CA GLU A 45 -14.41 14.12 9.87
C GLU A 45 -13.77 12.97 9.09
N ILE A 46 -12.51 13.13 8.71
CA ILE A 46 -11.69 12.09 8.08
C ILE A 46 -10.84 11.46 9.17
N TRP A 47 -11.14 10.21 9.51
CA TRP A 47 -10.37 9.41 10.45
C TRP A 47 -9.33 8.60 9.67
N VAL A 48 -8.05 8.82 9.97
CA VAL A 48 -6.95 8.24 9.19
C VAL A 48 -6.09 7.35 10.07
N ASP A 49 -6.02 6.09 9.66
CA ASP A 49 -5.21 5.04 10.26
C ASP A 49 -3.71 5.28 10.03
N PRO A 50 -2.83 4.69 10.85
CA PRO A 50 -1.42 5.08 10.87
C PRO A 50 -0.57 4.51 9.72
N ARG A 51 -1.09 3.59 8.90
CA ARG A 51 -0.27 2.82 7.96
C ARG A 51 0.13 3.62 6.73
N PRO A 52 1.23 3.26 6.04
CA PRO A 52 1.67 3.95 4.82
C PRO A 52 0.57 4.12 3.76
N ASN A 53 -0.21 3.06 3.49
CA ASN A 53 -1.28 3.12 2.50
C ASN A 53 -2.41 4.08 2.92
N ASP A 54 -2.76 4.15 4.21
CA ASP A 54 -3.80 5.05 4.72
C ASP A 54 -3.39 6.52 4.50
N GLN A 55 -2.09 6.84 4.64
CA GLN A 55 -1.55 8.16 4.35
C GLN A 55 -1.54 8.48 2.85
N LEU A 56 -1.31 7.49 1.98
CA LEU A 56 -1.46 7.64 0.53
C LEU A 56 -2.91 7.94 0.15
N VAL A 57 -3.86 7.18 0.69
CA VAL A 57 -5.30 7.40 0.47
C VAL A 57 -5.70 8.79 0.96
N LEU A 58 -5.18 9.25 2.10
CA LEU A 58 -5.41 10.62 2.60
C LEU A 58 -4.93 11.68 1.60
N VAL A 59 -3.68 11.61 1.12
CA VAL A 59 -3.18 12.65 0.20
C VAL A 59 -3.87 12.61 -1.16
N TRP A 60 -4.23 11.42 -1.65
CA TRP A 60 -5.06 11.26 -2.83
C TRP A 60 -6.43 11.91 -2.65
N LEU A 61 -7.13 11.60 -1.54
CA LEU A 61 -8.46 12.11 -1.25
C LEU A 61 -8.46 13.64 -1.14
N LEU A 62 -7.47 14.21 -0.46
CA LEU A 62 -7.35 15.67 -0.34
C LEU A 62 -7.05 16.33 -1.69
N ASP A 63 -6.13 15.79 -2.51
CA ASP A 63 -5.88 16.35 -3.86
C ASP A 63 -7.14 16.28 -4.74
N LEU A 64 -7.89 15.18 -4.64
CA LEU A 64 -9.15 14.96 -5.36
C LEU A 64 -10.27 15.91 -4.92
N LEU A 65 -10.39 16.19 -3.62
CA LEU A 65 -11.42 17.08 -3.07
C LEU A 65 -11.11 18.57 -3.29
N ARG A 66 -9.86 18.93 -3.58
CA ARG A 66 -9.38 20.32 -3.71
C ARG A 66 -10.27 21.25 -4.56
N PRO A 67 -10.85 20.84 -5.70
CA PRO A 67 -11.73 21.70 -6.50
C PRO A 67 -13.10 22.00 -5.86
N TYR A 68 -13.55 21.20 -4.88
CA TYR A 68 -14.91 21.21 -4.35
C TYR A 68 -15.01 21.99 -3.04
N LYS A 69 -15.00 23.33 -3.14
CA LYS A 69 -14.89 24.21 -1.96
C LYS A 69 -15.99 24.01 -0.91
N GLU A 70 -17.20 23.71 -1.34
CA GLU A 70 -18.34 23.41 -0.46
C GLU A 70 -18.09 22.20 0.45
N ILE A 71 -17.31 21.22 -0.01
CA ILE A 71 -16.91 20.04 0.78
C ILE A 71 -15.67 20.37 1.62
N THR A 72 -14.64 20.96 1.00
CA THR A 72 -13.35 21.22 1.69
C THR A 72 -13.48 22.09 2.95
N THR A 73 -14.47 23.00 2.98
CA THR A 73 -14.69 23.90 4.12
C THR A 73 -15.27 23.19 5.35
N LYS A 74 -15.83 21.99 5.16
CA LYS A 74 -16.47 21.13 6.16
C LYS A 74 -15.54 20.06 6.74
N LEU A 75 -14.33 19.90 6.18
CA LEU A 75 -13.42 18.81 6.52
C LEU A 75 -12.64 19.10 7.81
N SER A 76 -12.61 18.11 8.70
CA SER A 76 -11.62 17.96 9.76
C SER A 76 -10.87 16.64 9.61
N LEU A 77 -9.68 16.57 10.20
CA LEU A 77 -8.79 15.41 10.17
C LEU A 77 -8.57 14.92 11.60
N VAL A 78 -8.77 13.63 11.81
CA VAL A 78 -8.43 12.91 13.03
C VAL A 78 -7.36 11.89 12.69
N GLN A 79 -6.18 12.07 13.28
CA GLN A 79 -5.06 11.12 13.15
C GLN A 79 -5.15 10.11 14.28
N THR A 80 -5.21 8.83 13.94
CA THR A 80 -5.27 7.75 14.94
C THR A 80 -3.89 7.15 15.18
N ASP A 81 -3.71 6.56 16.35
CA ASP A 81 -2.48 5.81 16.70
C ASP A 81 -2.55 4.33 16.33
N ASP A 82 -3.75 3.84 16.05
CA ASP A 82 -4.02 2.44 15.70
C ASP A 82 -5.18 2.37 14.70
N GLN A 83 -5.31 1.24 14.02
CA GLN A 83 -6.32 1.00 13.01
C GLN A 83 -7.72 1.01 13.63
N VAL A 84 -8.56 1.96 13.22
CA VAL A 84 -9.92 2.13 13.75
C VAL A 84 -10.75 0.85 13.57
N ALA A 85 -10.53 0.13 12.47
CA ALA A 85 -11.24 -1.10 12.14
C ALA A 85 -11.02 -2.25 13.16
N ASN A 86 -9.97 -2.18 13.99
CA ASN A 86 -9.68 -3.19 15.02
C ASN A 86 -10.59 -3.05 16.25
N TYR A 87 -11.39 -1.99 16.33
CA TYR A 87 -12.18 -1.67 17.51
C TYR A 87 -13.68 -1.66 17.22
N ALA A 88 -14.46 -2.08 18.21
CA ALA A 88 -15.92 -1.96 18.16
C ALA A 88 -16.33 -0.46 18.08
N PRO A 89 -17.40 -0.11 17.34
CA PRO A 89 -17.84 1.27 17.17
C PRO A 89 -18.06 2.01 18.50
N GLU A 90 -18.59 1.32 19.52
CA GLU A 90 -18.84 1.88 20.86
C GLU A 90 -17.55 2.20 21.62
N SER A 91 -16.44 1.54 21.27
CA SER A 91 -15.11 1.83 21.80
C SER A 91 -14.49 3.02 21.09
N VAL A 92 -14.56 3.07 19.76
CA VAL A 92 -14.07 4.19 18.95
C VAL A 92 -14.79 5.49 19.32
N ALA A 93 -16.10 5.45 19.55
CA ALA A 93 -16.89 6.61 19.97
C ALA A 93 -16.44 7.22 21.32
N LYS A 94 -15.67 6.48 22.12
CA LYS A 94 -15.10 6.97 23.40
C LYS A 94 -13.71 7.59 23.22
N TRP A 95 -13.09 7.46 22.05
CA TRP A 95 -11.80 8.06 21.76
C TRP A 95 -11.94 9.57 21.77
N LYS A 96 -11.08 10.24 22.54
CA LYS A 96 -11.05 11.71 22.65
C LYS A 96 -9.85 12.26 21.88
N LEU A 97 -9.79 11.92 20.59
CA LEU A 97 -8.72 12.40 19.71
C LEU A 97 -9.05 13.81 19.21
N PRO A 98 -8.04 14.67 19.04
CA PRO A 98 -8.25 16.00 18.49
C PRO A 98 -8.59 15.92 16.99
N ALA A 99 -9.64 16.64 16.59
CA ALA A 99 -9.96 16.89 15.19
C ALA A 99 -9.39 18.24 14.76
N PHE A 100 -8.55 18.25 13.72
CA PHE A 100 -7.94 19.46 13.18
C PHE A 100 -8.64 19.88 11.91
N ARG A 101 -8.99 21.16 11.79
CA ARG A 101 -9.58 21.68 10.56
C ARG A 101 -8.60 21.53 9.39
N VAL A 102 -9.07 20.97 8.28
CA VAL A 102 -8.28 20.91 7.04
C VAL A 102 -8.19 22.31 6.45
N THR A 103 -6.98 22.76 6.14
CA THR A 103 -6.69 24.10 5.60
C THR A 103 -6.15 24.01 4.18
N ASP A 104 -6.06 25.14 3.46
CA ASP A 104 -5.45 25.19 2.13
C ASP A 104 -4.01 24.65 2.09
N ASN A 105 -3.25 24.76 3.19
CA ASN A 105 -1.91 24.18 3.29
C ASN A 105 -1.93 22.64 3.29
N HIS A 106 -2.96 22.01 3.88
CA HIS A 106 -3.11 20.55 3.83
C HIS A 106 -3.36 20.09 2.38
N PHE A 107 -4.24 20.78 1.66
CA PHE A 107 -4.51 20.49 0.24
C PHE A 107 -3.28 20.71 -0.64
N ALA A 108 -2.51 21.76 -0.39
CA ALA A 108 -1.27 22.02 -1.12
C ALA A 108 -0.23 20.92 -0.88
N MET A 109 -0.06 20.49 0.37
CA MET A 109 0.84 19.39 0.72
C MET A 109 0.39 18.06 0.12
N ALA A 110 -0.90 17.72 0.26
CA ALA A 110 -1.47 16.51 -0.29
C ALA A 110 -1.30 16.42 -1.81
N ARG A 111 -1.57 17.52 -2.52
CA ARG A 111 -1.30 17.60 -3.97
C ARG A 111 0.16 17.34 -4.27
N ARG A 112 1.08 18.01 -3.58
CA ARG A 112 2.52 17.85 -3.82
C ARG A 112 2.94 16.39 -3.62
N ALA A 113 2.49 15.75 -2.54
CA ALA A 113 2.77 14.36 -2.24
C ALA A 113 2.19 13.40 -3.28
N TRP A 114 0.91 13.57 -3.65
CA TRP A 114 0.25 12.72 -4.62
C TRP A 114 0.87 12.80 -6.01
N GLN A 115 1.21 14.02 -6.46
CA GLN A 115 1.90 14.21 -7.74
C GLN A 115 3.33 13.65 -7.72
N ALA A 116 4.03 13.77 -6.59
CA ALA A 116 5.38 13.23 -6.43
C ALA A 116 5.39 11.68 -6.46
N TYR A 117 4.42 11.03 -5.84
CA TYR A 117 4.28 9.57 -5.88
C TYR A 117 3.87 9.05 -7.27
N ARG A 118 3.11 9.84 -8.02
CA ARG A 118 2.68 9.52 -9.39
C ARG A 118 3.66 9.98 -10.49
N ALA A 119 4.82 10.51 -10.12
CA ALA A 119 5.81 10.94 -11.10
C ALA A 119 6.44 9.75 -11.81
N GLU A 120 6.96 9.99 -13.01
CA GLU A 120 7.63 8.99 -13.85
C GLU A 120 8.95 8.46 -13.23
N THR A 121 9.51 9.20 -12.26
CA THR A 121 10.68 8.79 -11.46
C THR A 121 10.41 9.02 -9.97
N PRO A 122 11.07 8.25 -9.07
CA PRO A 122 10.86 8.37 -7.63
C PRO A 122 11.53 9.61 -7.02
N GLU A 123 12.32 10.36 -7.79
CA GLU A 123 13.09 11.51 -7.32
C GLU A 123 12.21 12.58 -6.67
N SER A 124 11.05 12.86 -7.26
CA SER A 124 10.13 13.86 -6.69
C SER A 124 9.61 13.42 -5.32
N CYS A 125 9.35 12.13 -5.15
CA CYS A 125 8.93 11.55 -3.88
C CYS A 125 10.07 11.60 -2.85
N PHE A 126 11.29 11.24 -3.25
CA PHE A 126 12.47 11.32 -2.39
C PHE A 126 12.79 12.76 -1.97
N ASN A 127 12.78 13.71 -2.91
CA ASN A 127 13.02 15.13 -2.64
C ASN A 127 11.98 15.72 -1.68
N LEU A 128 10.77 15.17 -1.63
CA LEU A 128 9.73 15.59 -0.69
C LEU A 128 10.13 15.32 0.76
N LEU A 129 10.95 14.30 1.02
CA LEU A 129 11.54 14.05 2.34
C LEU A 129 12.43 15.20 2.81
N MET A 130 12.96 16.04 1.92
CA MET A 130 13.79 17.19 2.32
C MET A 130 12.97 18.45 2.64
N THR A 131 11.64 18.33 2.67
CA THR A 131 10.72 19.45 2.97
C THR A 131 10.05 19.27 4.32
N ASP A 132 9.36 20.32 4.79
CA ASP A 132 8.51 20.22 5.97
C ASP A 132 7.20 19.49 5.65
N LEU A 133 6.99 18.35 6.31
CA LEU A 133 5.82 17.49 6.19
C LEU A 133 4.97 17.46 7.46
N MET A 134 5.26 18.30 8.46
CA MET A 134 4.62 18.25 9.78
C MET A 134 3.11 18.49 9.76
N ILE A 135 2.60 19.16 8.71
CA ILE A 135 1.16 19.35 8.52
C ILE A 135 0.40 18.04 8.28
N LEU A 136 1.10 16.99 7.83
CA LEU A 136 0.60 15.63 7.72
C LEU A 136 1.58 14.70 8.46
N PRO A 137 1.48 14.60 9.79
CA PRO A 137 2.57 14.10 10.66
C PRO A 137 3.11 12.71 10.29
N ARG A 138 2.27 11.80 9.77
CA ARG A 138 2.64 10.43 9.39
C ARG A 138 3.11 10.30 7.94
N LEU A 139 2.96 11.33 7.11
CA LEU A 139 3.27 11.28 5.68
C LEU A 139 4.76 10.99 5.44
N ARG A 140 5.66 11.58 6.23
CA ARG A 140 7.11 11.33 6.08
C ARG A 140 7.43 9.85 6.22
N SER A 141 6.94 9.21 7.28
CA SER A 141 7.17 7.79 7.55
C SER A 141 6.57 6.90 6.47
N ALA A 142 5.37 7.25 5.99
CA ALA A 142 4.71 6.56 4.88
C ALA A 142 5.55 6.63 3.59
N LEU A 143 6.05 7.82 3.22
CA LEU A 143 6.89 7.99 2.02
C LEU A 143 8.20 7.22 2.11
N ILE A 144 8.82 7.15 3.30
CA ILE A 144 10.03 6.34 3.51
C ILE A 144 9.70 4.86 3.31
N ALA A 145 8.64 4.35 3.94
CA ALA A 145 8.23 2.95 3.79
C ALA A 145 7.92 2.60 2.32
N LEU A 146 7.29 3.52 1.57
CA LEU A 146 7.07 3.33 0.14
C LEU A 146 8.38 3.30 -0.65
N LEU A 147 9.31 4.21 -0.38
CA LEU A 147 10.62 4.21 -1.06
C LEU A 147 11.42 2.94 -0.78
N GLU A 148 11.25 2.36 0.41
CA GLU A 148 11.83 1.05 0.76
C GLU A 148 11.24 -0.12 -0.07
N GLU A 149 10.08 0.05 -0.72
CA GLU A 149 9.54 -0.95 -1.66
C GLU A 149 10.09 -0.85 -3.09
N LEU A 150 10.91 0.17 -3.40
CA LEU A 150 11.74 0.11 -4.60
C LEU A 150 12.75 -1.04 -4.48
N PRO A 151 13.16 -1.66 -5.60
CA PRO A 151 14.21 -2.68 -5.61
C PRO A 151 15.45 -2.25 -4.79
N ASP A 152 15.87 -3.04 -3.81
CA ASP A 152 17.09 -2.76 -3.05
C ASP A 152 18.31 -2.75 -4.00
N SER A 153 19.26 -1.88 -3.72
CA SER A 153 20.49 -1.73 -4.50
C SER A 153 21.36 -2.98 -4.58
N VAL A 154 21.24 -3.89 -3.59
CA VAL A 154 22.02 -5.13 -3.52
C VAL A 154 21.17 -6.34 -3.90
N THR A 155 19.98 -6.50 -3.30
CA THR A 155 19.18 -7.72 -3.48
C THR A 155 18.17 -7.64 -4.62
N GLY A 156 17.84 -6.44 -5.09
CA GLY A 156 16.80 -6.20 -6.09
C GLY A 156 15.36 -6.35 -5.57
N LEU A 157 15.14 -6.82 -4.35
CA LEU A 157 13.79 -6.97 -3.79
C LEU A 157 13.36 -5.70 -3.03
N GLY A 158 12.05 -5.44 -3.00
CA GLY A 158 11.46 -4.46 -2.09
C GLY A 158 11.53 -4.91 -0.64
N ALA A 159 11.35 -4.00 0.30
CA ALA A 159 11.51 -4.30 1.72
C ALA A 159 10.48 -5.32 2.23
N SER A 160 9.23 -5.28 1.78
CA SER A 160 8.22 -6.28 2.16
C SER A 160 8.53 -7.67 1.59
N GLU A 161 9.09 -7.75 0.38
CA GLU A 161 9.55 -9.01 -0.24
C GLU A 161 10.75 -9.60 0.54
N MET A 162 11.66 -8.74 1.01
CA MET A 162 12.78 -9.17 1.86
C MET A 162 12.31 -9.70 3.22
N ASP A 163 11.31 -9.07 3.85
CA ASP A 163 10.73 -9.55 5.11
C ASP A 163 10.04 -10.92 4.92
N ILE A 164 9.40 -11.14 3.76
CA ILE A 164 8.85 -12.46 3.38
C ILE A 164 9.98 -13.51 3.32
N LEU A 165 11.11 -13.21 2.67
CA LEU A 165 12.26 -14.12 2.61
C LEU A 165 12.84 -14.42 4.00
N ASP A 166 12.90 -13.41 4.88
CA ASP A 166 13.38 -13.54 6.26
C ASP A 166 12.51 -14.51 7.07
N PHE A 167 11.19 -14.42 6.96
CA PHE A 167 10.27 -15.37 7.60
C PHE A 167 10.51 -16.82 7.15
N VAL A 168 10.76 -17.03 5.85
CA VAL A 168 11.07 -18.37 5.34
C VAL A 168 12.43 -18.84 5.86
N ASN A 169 13.42 -17.96 5.91
CA ASN A 169 14.74 -18.24 6.47
C ASN A 169 14.67 -18.63 7.97
N ASP A 170 13.78 -17.99 8.73
CA ASP A 170 13.47 -18.30 10.13
C ASP A 170 12.75 -19.64 10.33
N GLY A 171 12.48 -20.37 9.24
CA GLY A 171 11.92 -21.71 9.25
C GLY A 171 10.38 -21.74 9.19
N HIS A 172 9.73 -20.61 8.92
CA HIS A 172 8.31 -20.61 8.63
C HIS A 172 8.05 -21.19 7.24
N THR A 173 7.26 -22.26 7.18
CA THR A 173 6.94 -22.94 5.92
C THR A 173 5.48 -22.77 5.50
N ASP A 174 4.57 -22.37 6.38
CA ASP A 174 3.16 -22.14 5.99
C ASP A 174 3.04 -20.80 5.24
N PRO A 175 2.54 -20.76 3.98
CA PRO A 175 2.37 -19.53 3.21
C PRO A 175 1.58 -18.46 3.96
N LYS A 176 0.56 -18.86 4.75
CA LYS A 176 -0.22 -17.90 5.53
C LYS A 176 0.64 -17.21 6.58
N ARG A 177 1.44 -18.01 7.31
CA ARG A 177 2.37 -17.52 8.33
C ARG A 177 3.50 -16.69 7.72
N VAL A 178 4.01 -17.08 6.56
CA VAL A 178 5.04 -16.31 5.84
C VAL A 178 4.49 -14.95 5.38
N ALA A 179 3.26 -14.90 4.85
CA ALA A 179 2.61 -13.65 4.44
C ALA A 179 2.24 -12.72 5.61
N GLU A 180 2.39 -13.16 6.87
CA GLU A 180 2.29 -12.29 8.04
C GLU A 180 3.50 -11.36 8.20
N ALA A 181 4.59 -11.59 7.45
CA ALA A 181 5.73 -10.67 7.35
C ALA A 181 5.30 -9.24 7.01
N ARG A 182 4.16 -9.08 6.31
CA ARG A 182 3.56 -7.77 5.99
C ARG A 182 3.38 -6.85 7.20
N TRP A 183 3.16 -7.41 8.39
CA TRP A 183 2.98 -6.63 9.63
C TRP A 183 4.26 -5.94 10.12
N MET A 184 5.42 -6.23 9.54
CA MET A 184 6.66 -5.53 9.87
C MET A 184 6.65 -4.07 9.40
N ARG A 185 5.94 -3.78 8.30
CA ARG A 185 5.94 -2.45 7.66
C ARG A 185 4.54 -1.88 7.45
N ASP A 186 3.52 -2.73 7.47
CA ASP A 186 2.12 -2.39 7.18
C ASP A 186 1.93 -1.66 5.84
N VAL A 187 2.84 -1.86 4.88
CA VAL A 187 2.72 -1.36 3.51
C VAL A 187 1.77 -2.24 2.71
N PHE A 188 1.98 -3.55 2.77
CA PHE A 188 1.14 -4.55 2.12
C PHE A 188 -0.06 -4.94 2.98
N ASP A 189 -1.21 -5.05 2.35
CA ASP A 189 -2.34 -5.77 2.93
C ASP A 189 -2.18 -7.30 2.79
N ALA A 190 -3.23 -8.04 3.15
CA ALA A 190 -3.17 -9.49 3.12
C ALA A 190 -3.09 -10.08 1.71
N ASN A 191 -3.72 -9.44 0.74
CA ASN A 191 -3.70 -9.85 -0.65
C ASN A 191 -2.36 -9.45 -1.27
N ASP A 192 -1.90 -8.22 -1.04
CA ASP A 192 -0.61 -7.73 -1.55
C ASP A 192 0.55 -8.66 -1.13
N ALA A 193 0.58 -9.07 0.15
CA ALA A 193 1.60 -9.98 0.66
C ALA A 193 1.49 -11.40 0.07
N GLY A 194 0.27 -11.86 -0.21
CA GLY A 194 0.02 -13.12 -0.88
C GLY A 194 0.48 -13.09 -2.34
N ASP A 195 0.17 -12.02 -3.05
CA ASP A 195 0.57 -11.80 -4.44
C ASP A 195 2.10 -11.68 -4.55
N ALA A 196 2.74 -10.92 -3.65
CA ALA A 196 4.21 -10.82 -3.59
C ALA A 196 4.88 -12.20 -3.35
N LEU A 197 4.33 -13.02 -2.44
CA LEU A 197 4.83 -14.37 -2.21
C LEU A 197 4.67 -15.26 -3.46
N LEU A 198 3.55 -15.14 -4.17
CA LEU A 198 3.31 -15.86 -5.42
C LEU A 198 4.28 -15.42 -6.51
N GLU A 199 4.51 -14.12 -6.66
CA GLU A 199 5.45 -13.54 -7.64
C GLU A 199 6.88 -14.05 -7.40
N LEU A 200 7.35 -14.04 -6.15
CA LEU A 200 8.68 -14.57 -5.76
C LEU A 200 8.89 -16.04 -6.16
N GLY A 201 7.80 -16.82 -6.26
CA GLY A 201 7.82 -18.22 -6.71
C GLY A 201 7.45 -18.44 -8.18
N ALA A 202 7.02 -17.40 -8.91
CA ALA A 202 6.55 -17.51 -10.30
C ALA A 202 7.62 -17.17 -11.35
N HIS A 203 8.71 -16.54 -10.95
CA HIS A 203 9.80 -16.19 -11.85
C HIS A 203 10.57 -17.43 -12.37
N PRO A 204 11.18 -17.37 -13.58
CA PRO A 204 11.98 -18.47 -14.13
C PRO A 204 13.12 -18.93 -13.21
N ALA A 205 13.78 -17.99 -12.54
CA ALA A 205 14.69 -18.26 -11.43
C ALA A 205 14.02 -17.76 -10.14
N PRO A 206 13.20 -18.58 -9.46
CA PRO A 206 12.41 -18.13 -8.32
C PRO A 206 13.28 -17.99 -7.06
N ALA A 207 12.90 -17.08 -6.16
CA ALA A 207 13.53 -16.94 -4.84
C ALA A 207 12.96 -17.94 -3.82
N VAL A 208 11.69 -18.33 -4.00
CA VAL A 208 11.02 -19.31 -3.14
C VAL A 208 10.41 -20.44 -3.98
N LEU A 209 10.31 -21.64 -3.40
CA LEU A 209 9.46 -22.70 -3.92
C LEU A 209 8.19 -22.75 -3.08
N LEU A 210 7.05 -22.82 -3.75
CA LEU A 210 5.74 -23.00 -3.14
C LEU A 210 5.28 -24.43 -3.43
N GLY A 211 5.28 -25.29 -2.41
CA GLY A 211 4.91 -26.70 -2.56
C GLY A 211 6.10 -27.61 -2.92
N ASP A 212 5.79 -28.87 -3.23
CA ASP A 212 6.78 -29.85 -3.67
C ASP A 212 7.06 -29.63 -5.17
N PRO A 213 8.32 -29.40 -5.59
CA PRO A 213 8.69 -29.21 -6.99
C PRO A 213 8.33 -30.39 -7.92
N ALA A 214 7.90 -31.53 -7.38
CA ALA A 214 7.35 -32.66 -8.13
C ALA A 214 5.87 -32.49 -8.57
N PHE A 215 5.15 -31.45 -8.11
CA PHE A 215 3.75 -31.21 -8.44
C PHE A 215 3.58 -30.07 -9.45
N ASP A 216 2.67 -30.27 -10.42
CA ASP A 216 2.36 -29.31 -11.47
C ASP A 216 1.67 -28.06 -10.89
N ASN A 217 2.03 -26.89 -11.41
CA ASN A 217 1.78 -25.56 -10.84
C ASN A 217 0.34 -25.05 -11.02
N GLU A 218 -0.59 -25.87 -11.52
CA GLU A 218 -1.97 -25.46 -11.88
C GLU A 218 -2.97 -25.47 -10.70
N ASP A 219 -2.69 -26.17 -9.59
CA ASP A 219 -3.63 -26.29 -8.43
C ASP A 219 -3.60 -25.09 -7.46
N ARG A 220 -3.53 -23.87 -8.01
CA ARG A 220 -3.02 -22.68 -7.32
C ARG A 220 -3.93 -21.97 -6.31
N TYR A 221 -5.20 -22.31 -6.10
CA TYR A 221 -6.07 -21.38 -5.31
C TYR A 221 -7.16 -21.92 -4.36
N PHE A 222 -7.30 -23.23 -4.12
CA PHE A 222 -8.47 -23.73 -3.33
C PHE A 222 -8.15 -24.71 -2.20
N GLY A 223 -7.09 -24.44 -1.43
CA GLY A 223 -7.00 -24.88 -0.01
C GLY A 223 -6.94 -26.40 0.22
N ARG A 224 -6.24 -27.16 -0.63
CA ARG A 224 -6.19 -28.63 -0.55
C ARG A 224 -4.81 -29.29 -0.48
N SER A 225 -3.73 -28.60 -0.13
CA SER A 225 -2.46 -29.31 0.09
C SER A 225 -1.56 -28.68 1.15
N GLU A 226 -0.64 -29.49 1.64
CA GLU A 226 0.43 -29.17 2.58
C GLU A 226 1.51 -28.30 1.88
N TRP A 227 1.13 -27.12 1.37
CA TRP A 227 2.06 -26.23 0.68
C TRP A 227 3.08 -25.70 1.69
N LYS A 228 4.35 -26.10 1.53
CA LYS A 228 5.46 -25.53 2.27
C LYS A 228 6.20 -24.53 1.39
N VAL A 229 6.50 -23.37 1.95
CA VAL A 229 7.42 -22.39 1.38
C VAL A 229 8.83 -22.77 1.77
N THR A 230 9.75 -22.79 0.81
CA THR A 230 11.19 -22.96 1.07
C THR A 230 12.00 -22.02 0.21
N LEU A 231 13.17 -21.58 0.69
CA LEU A 231 14.10 -20.79 -0.13
C LEU A 231 14.75 -21.66 -1.21
N THR A 232 14.90 -21.12 -2.41
CA THR A 232 15.77 -21.69 -3.45
C THR A 232 17.25 -21.39 -3.14
N GLU A 233 18.16 -21.86 -4.00
CA GLU A 233 19.55 -21.41 -3.96
C GLU A 233 19.67 -19.90 -4.18
N LEU A 234 18.95 -19.37 -5.18
CA LEU A 234 18.88 -17.93 -5.43
C LEU A 234 18.29 -17.19 -4.22
N GLY A 235 17.18 -17.66 -3.64
CA GLY A 235 16.57 -17.04 -2.46
C GLY A 235 17.50 -16.98 -1.25
N ARG A 236 18.28 -18.04 -1.00
CA ARG A 236 19.32 -18.04 0.05
C ARG A 236 20.43 -17.02 -0.24
N SER A 237 20.87 -16.92 -1.50
CA SER A 237 21.90 -15.97 -1.92
C SER A 237 21.44 -14.51 -1.81
N ILE A 238 20.21 -14.22 -2.26
CA ILE A 238 19.55 -12.92 -2.11
C ILE A 238 19.42 -12.55 -0.62
N PHE A 239 18.97 -13.48 0.22
CA PHE A 239 18.87 -13.26 1.67
C PHE A 239 20.24 -12.97 2.31
N ALA A 240 21.28 -13.69 1.88
CA ALA A 240 22.66 -13.44 2.30
C ALA A 240 23.24 -12.13 1.73
N ARG A 241 22.49 -11.40 0.88
CA ARG A 241 22.92 -10.19 0.16
C ARG A 241 24.12 -10.43 -0.78
N GLU A 242 24.22 -11.64 -1.30
CA GLU A 242 25.28 -12.06 -2.21
C GLU A 242 24.85 -12.02 -3.68
N ASP A 243 23.54 -11.89 -3.95
CA ASP A 243 22.98 -11.85 -5.30
C ASP A 243 21.76 -10.93 -5.43
N ASP A 244 21.34 -10.68 -6.67
CA ASP A 244 20.30 -9.74 -7.07
C ASP A 244 19.24 -10.44 -7.92
N MET A 245 17.96 -10.33 -7.51
CA MET A 245 16.81 -10.96 -8.19
C MET A 245 16.76 -10.69 -9.69
N TRP A 246 17.11 -9.46 -10.11
CA TRP A 246 16.95 -8.98 -11.48
C TRP A 246 18.16 -9.24 -12.38
N ARG A 247 19.20 -9.91 -11.88
CA ARG A 247 20.24 -10.51 -12.72
C ARG A 247 19.79 -11.81 -13.37
N HIS A 248 18.85 -12.50 -12.74
CA HIS A 248 18.35 -13.81 -13.18
C HIS A 248 16.97 -13.73 -13.82
N ASN A 249 16.24 -12.64 -13.57
CA ASN A 249 14.86 -12.47 -14.00
C ASN A 249 14.63 -11.10 -14.65
N GLN A 250 13.57 -11.01 -15.45
CA GLN A 250 13.09 -9.73 -15.98
C GLN A 250 12.11 -9.09 -15.00
N ILE A 251 12.28 -7.79 -14.73
CA ILE A 251 11.33 -7.00 -13.95
C ILE A 251 10.41 -6.22 -14.89
N TYR A 252 9.12 -6.23 -14.56
CA TYR A 252 8.14 -5.33 -15.11
C TYR A 252 7.07 -5.05 -14.05
N ARG A 253 7.22 -3.96 -13.30
CA ARG A 253 6.26 -3.55 -12.27
C ARG A 253 6.16 -2.03 -12.16
N TRP A 254 5.14 -1.56 -11.46
CA TRP A 254 4.94 -0.14 -11.19
C TRP A 254 5.15 0.16 -9.71
N TRP A 255 5.96 1.18 -9.43
CA TRP A 255 6.05 1.81 -8.11
C TRP A 255 5.40 3.18 -8.21
N GLY A 256 4.20 3.35 -7.65
CA GLY A 256 3.41 4.57 -7.86
C GLY A 256 3.24 4.87 -9.36
N GLY A 257 3.77 6.01 -9.81
CA GLY A 257 3.81 6.39 -11.24
C GLY A 257 5.12 6.06 -11.98
N THR A 258 6.05 5.36 -11.34
CA THR A 258 7.33 4.96 -11.92
C THR A 258 7.23 3.54 -12.48
N GLU A 259 7.46 3.42 -13.80
CA GLU A 259 7.62 2.13 -14.48
C GLU A 259 9.02 1.57 -14.21
N LEU A 260 9.11 0.35 -13.69
CA LEU A 260 10.35 -0.35 -13.43
C LEU A 260 10.55 -1.48 -14.44
N THR A 261 11.63 -1.37 -15.22
CA THR A 261 12.14 -2.40 -16.13
C THR A 261 13.63 -2.60 -15.86
N ASN A 262 14.26 -3.65 -16.40
CA ASN A 262 15.71 -3.83 -16.26
C ASN A 262 16.52 -2.63 -16.84
N GLU A 263 15.95 -1.86 -17.76
CA GLU A 263 16.55 -0.66 -18.37
C GLU A 263 16.29 0.62 -17.57
N LYS A 264 15.19 0.67 -16.80
CA LYS A 264 14.77 1.83 -15.98
C LYS A 264 14.71 1.45 -14.50
N LEU A 265 15.74 0.76 -14.02
CA LEU A 265 15.71 0.13 -12.70
C LEU A 265 16.15 1.08 -11.60
N TRP A 266 15.26 1.99 -11.20
CA TRP A 266 15.45 2.78 -9.99
C TRP A 266 15.52 1.88 -8.76
N ARG A 267 16.50 2.12 -7.91
CA ARG A 267 16.79 1.30 -6.74
C ARG A 267 16.85 2.15 -5.47
N TRP A 268 16.68 1.48 -4.34
CA TRP A 268 16.84 2.06 -3.01
C TRP A 268 18.07 1.48 -2.32
N ASP A 269 18.97 2.35 -1.87
CA ASP A 269 20.04 1.96 -0.95
C ASP A 269 19.53 2.15 0.47
N ARG A 270 19.27 1.03 1.15
CA ARG A 270 18.76 1.02 2.52
C ARG A 270 19.78 1.51 3.56
N GLU A 271 21.08 1.37 3.30
CA GLU A 271 22.14 1.71 4.24
C GLU A 271 22.37 3.23 4.25
N SER A 272 22.49 3.82 3.07
CA SER A 272 22.60 5.28 2.92
C SER A 272 21.26 6.00 2.95
N ARG A 273 20.14 5.26 2.83
CA ARG A 273 18.77 5.78 2.66
C ARG A 273 18.67 6.75 1.48
N SER A 274 19.16 6.32 0.32
CA SER A 274 19.19 7.12 -0.89
C SER A 274 18.65 6.39 -2.12
N LEU A 275 18.14 7.16 -3.09
CA LEU A 275 17.85 6.65 -4.42
C LEU A 275 19.12 6.36 -5.22
N VAL A 276 19.10 5.26 -5.96
CA VAL A 276 20.09 4.88 -6.96
C VAL A 276 19.39 4.91 -8.33
N ALA A 277 19.91 5.75 -9.23
CA ALA A 277 19.40 5.87 -10.59
C ALA A 277 19.77 4.62 -11.43
N PRO A 278 19.01 4.33 -12.52
CA PRO A 278 19.30 3.24 -13.46
C PRO A 278 20.72 3.30 -14.06
#